data_AF-A0A154VHF9-F1
#
_entry.id   AF-A0A154VHF9-F1
#
_cell.length_a   1.000
_cell.length_b   1.000
_cell.length_c   1.000
_cell.angle_alpha   90.00
_cell.angle_beta   90.00
_cell.angle_gamma   90.00
#
_symmetry.space_group_name_H-M   'P 1'
#
loop_
_entity.id
_entity.type
_entity.pdbx_description
1 polymer ?
#
loop_
_entity_poly.entity_id
_entity_poly.type
_entity_poly.pdbx_seq_one_letter_code
_entity_poly.pdbx_strand_id
1 'polypeptide(L)'
;MNDEELKTWLCSQMAAIEDEQTIRERLRKLVSLSEITDNGLEKSRLADQIQMLEEHLEEAPLRTLDQPQGIDELMLGLVQYRAMVFAFEKVKSENSPFDKLPFFKMWIVSAGYLVATIIGKLTNKDNRDNSLKSAWKKCNQAIKESGVISTEEWKKLDNLIRTNTYFSNESSKAIRFRNKTIAHNEATFIPSWSDLDNDIKILARVWSVLSIWCAFPQPSPFNDSKQMFSGLEAFFNTNEFDQLSKHYEHYVSEFCEWCRTSLVAGEPQTRSPFLSLKVTIKHYPNRV
;
A
#
# COMPACT_ATOMS: atom_id res chain seq x y z
N MET A 1 13.62 9.26 -21.72
CA MET A 1 12.28 9.69 -21.31
C MET A 1 12.41 11.02 -20.61
N ASN A 2 11.58 11.99 -20.97
CA ASN A 2 11.46 13.23 -20.20
C ASN A 2 10.72 12.96 -18.86
N ASP A 3 10.65 13.97 -17.98
CA ASP A 3 10.07 13.84 -16.63
C ASP A 3 8.58 13.40 -16.67
N GLU A 4 7.81 13.97 -17.59
CA GLU A 4 6.38 13.67 -17.75
C GLU A 4 6.16 12.25 -18.30
N GLU A 5 6.90 11.83 -19.33
CA GLU A 5 6.88 10.45 -19.82
C GLU A 5 7.20 9.44 -18.70
N LEU A 6 8.10 9.80 -17.80
CA LEU A 6 8.50 8.95 -16.68
C LEU A 6 7.43 8.87 -15.59
N LYS A 7 6.73 9.97 -15.32
CA LYS A 7 5.55 9.97 -14.44
C LYS A 7 4.41 9.19 -15.04
N THR A 8 4.05 9.39 -16.32
CA THR A 8 3.00 8.64 -17.02
C THR A 8 3.33 7.14 -17.04
N TRP A 9 4.58 6.78 -17.35
CA TRP A 9 5.03 5.40 -17.26
C TRP A 9 4.87 4.86 -15.85
N LEU A 10 5.29 5.60 -14.82
CA LEU A 10 5.19 5.14 -13.44
C LEU A 10 3.73 4.98 -13.00
N CYS A 11 2.84 5.93 -13.32
CA CYS A 11 1.41 5.82 -13.04
C CYS A 11 0.80 4.53 -13.61
N SER A 12 1.16 4.14 -14.84
CA SER A 12 0.69 2.88 -15.43
C SER A 12 1.27 1.60 -14.80
N GLN A 13 2.38 1.70 -14.04
CA GLN A 13 2.89 0.58 -13.24
C GLN A 13 2.26 0.53 -11.84
N MET A 14 1.94 1.71 -11.29
CA MET A 14 1.37 1.88 -9.96
C MET A 14 -0.08 1.41 -9.95
N ALA A 15 -0.87 1.90 -10.90
CA ALA A 15 -2.23 1.44 -11.10
C ALA A 15 -2.25 -0.02 -11.58
N ALA A 16 -3.09 -0.85 -10.96
CA ALA A 16 -3.63 -2.00 -11.69
C ALA A 16 -4.50 -1.43 -12.83
N ILE A 17 -4.68 -2.18 -13.91
CA ILE A 17 -5.74 -1.84 -14.87
C ILE A 17 -7.05 -2.02 -14.11
N GLU A 18 -7.60 -0.92 -13.60
CA GLU A 18 -8.80 -0.91 -12.75
C GLU A 18 -10.02 -1.35 -13.58
N ASP A 19 -10.96 -2.05 -12.95
CA ASP A 19 -12.23 -2.36 -13.62
C ASP A 19 -13.03 -1.06 -13.84
N GLU A 20 -13.80 -1.03 -14.92
CA GLU A 20 -14.55 0.14 -15.37
C GLU A 20 -15.45 0.72 -14.28
N GLN A 21 -16.03 -0.12 -13.42
CA GLN A 21 -16.97 0.31 -12.39
C GLN A 21 -16.23 1.05 -11.27
N THR A 22 -15.08 0.53 -10.83
CA THR A 22 -14.19 1.20 -9.87
C THR A 22 -13.67 2.54 -10.41
N ILE A 23 -13.24 2.59 -11.66
CA ILE A 23 -12.81 3.83 -12.31
C ILE A 23 -13.98 4.83 -12.31
N ARG A 24 -15.17 4.43 -12.75
CA ARG A 24 -16.37 5.29 -12.76
C ARG A 24 -16.80 5.78 -11.37
N GLU A 25 -16.58 5.00 -10.32
CA GLU A 25 -16.84 5.43 -8.94
C GLU A 25 -15.81 6.45 -8.44
N ARG A 26 -14.53 6.23 -8.75
CA ARG A 26 -13.47 7.21 -8.46
C ARG A 26 -13.67 8.51 -9.24
N LEU A 27 -14.04 8.41 -10.52
CA LEU A 27 -14.31 9.55 -11.39
C LEU A 27 -15.47 10.39 -10.84
N ARG A 28 -16.56 9.74 -10.42
CA ARG A 28 -17.67 10.42 -9.72
C ARG A 28 -17.21 11.14 -8.46
N LYS A 29 -16.37 10.50 -7.63
CA LYS A 29 -15.81 11.13 -6.43
C LYS A 29 -14.93 12.33 -6.81
N LEU A 30 -14.02 12.20 -7.76
CA LEU A 30 -13.10 13.28 -8.18
C LEU A 30 -13.81 14.46 -8.84
N VAL A 31 -14.83 14.22 -9.67
CA VAL A 31 -15.68 15.27 -10.25
C VAL A 31 -16.39 16.04 -9.14
N SER A 32 -17.04 15.33 -8.20
CA SER A 32 -17.70 15.98 -7.07
C SER A 32 -16.73 16.80 -6.21
N LEU A 33 -15.48 16.36 -6.09
CA LEU A 33 -14.41 17.06 -5.36
C LEU A 33 -13.93 18.30 -6.11
N SER A 34 -13.81 18.23 -7.44
CA SER A 34 -13.42 19.36 -8.29
C SER A 34 -14.45 20.49 -8.26
N GLU A 35 -15.74 20.14 -8.18
CA GLU A 35 -16.85 21.10 -8.09
C GLU A 35 -16.85 21.90 -6.79
N ILE A 36 -16.37 21.31 -5.68
CA ILE A 36 -16.35 21.94 -4.36
C ILE A 36 -15.00 22.56 -3.97
N THR A 37 -13.97 22.43 -4.82
CA THR A 37 -12.61 22.94 -4.55
C THR A 37 -12.41 24.34 -5.14
N ASP A 38 -12.16 25.33 -4.28
CA ASP A 38 -11.91 26.74 -4.67
C ASP A 38 -10.42 27.07 -4.89
N ASN A 39 -9.51 26.19 -4.47
CA ASN A 39 -8.07 26.40 -4.62
C ASN A 39 -7.65 26.06 -6.06
N GLY A 40 -7.19 27.07 -6.82
CA GLY A 40 -6.83 26.92 -8.23
C GLY A 40 -5.74 25.88 -8.51
N LEU A 41 -4.78 25.70 -7.61
CA LEU A 41 -3.72 24.69 -7.78
C LEU A 41 -4.26 23.26 -7.57
N GLU A 42 -5.15 23.08 -6.58
CA GLU A 42 -5.79 21.79 -6.31
C GLU A 42 -6.82 21.44 -7.38
N LYS A 43 -7.55 22.45 -7.90
CA LYS A 43 -8.51 22.29 -8.99
C LYS A 43 -7.83 21.86 -10.28
N SER A 44 -6.68 22.43 -10.61
CA SER A 44 -5.87 21.99 -11.77
C SER A 44 -5.45 20.52 -11.63
N ARG A 45 -4.94 20.13 -10.44
CA ARG A 45 -4.53 18.74 -10.19
C ARG A 45 -5.70 17.75 -10.27
N LEU A 46 -6.87 18.14 -9.79
CA LEU A 46 -8.08 17.31 -9.88
C LEU A 46 -8.54 17.18 -11.34
N ALA A 47 -8.44 18.25 -12.14
CA ALA A 47 -8.76 18.20 -13.56
C ALA A 47 -7.84 17.23 -14.32
N ASP A 48 -6.52 17.29 -14.06
CA ASP A 48 -5.56 16.37 -14.67
C ASP A 48 -5.87 14.90 -14.30
N GLN A 49 -6.28 14.65 -13.06
CA GLN A 49 -6.66 13.31 -12.59
C GLN A 49 -7.98 12.81 -13.21
N ILE A 50 -8.97 13.70 -13.37
CA ILE A 50 -10.24 13.36 -14.04
C ILE A 50 -9.96 12.99 -15.49
N GLN A 51 -9.22 13.84 -16.21
CA GLN A 51 -8.88 13.60 -17.61
C GLN A 51 -8.16 12.27 -17.80
N MET A 52 -7.17 11.96 -16.94
CA MET A 52 -6.43 10.70 -17.03
C MET A 52 -7.33 9.46 -16.85
N LEU A 53 -8.34 9.53 -15.97
CA LEU A 53 -9.28 8.42 -15.76
C LEU A 53 -10.34 8.33 -16.88
N GLU A 54 -10.74 9.46 -17.46
CA GLU A 54 -11.63 9.50 -18.63
C GLU A 54 -10.94 8.87 -19.85
N GLU A 55 -9.68 9.23 -20.11
CA GLU A 55 -8.84 8.61 -21.15
C GLU A 55 -8.69 7.09 -20.91
N HIS A 56 -8.52 6.66 -19.66
CA HIS A 56 -8.42 5.24 -19.32
C HIS A 56 -9.73 4.46 -19.55
N LEU A 57 -10.90 5.08 -19.37
CA LEU A 57 -12.20 4.48 -19.65
C LEU A 57 -12.47 4.35 -21.16
N GLU A 58 -11.97 5.28 -21.95
CA GLU A 58 -12.11 5.24 -23.42
C GLU A 58 -11.23 4.16 -24.06
N GLU A 59 -10.13 3.77 -23.41
CA GLU A 59 -9.14 2.82 -23.95
C GLU A 59 -9.29 1.34 -23.49
N ALA A 60 -10.14 1.03 -22.50
CA ALA A 60 -10.13 -0.30 -21.85
C ALA A 60 -11.22 -1.28 -22.34
N PRO A 61 -10.87 -2.42 -22.98
CA PRO A 61 -11.76 -3.58 -23.06
C PRO A 61 -11.73 -4.35 -21.74
N LEU A 62 -12.92 -4.52 -21.14
CA LEU A 62 -13.31 -5.31 -19.95
C LEU A 62 -12.40 -6.52 -19.64
N ARG A 63 -11.95 -6.66 -18.39
CA ARG A 63 -10.96 -7.68 -17.99
C ARG A 63 -11.28 -8.46 -16.71
N THR A 64 -10.95 -9.75 -16.77
CA THR A 64 -11.08 -10.86 -15.80
C THR A 64 -9.79 -11.07 -14.96
N LEU A 65 -9.85 -12.01 -14.00
CA LEU A 65 -8.82 -12.53 -13.06
C LEU A 65 -7.37 -12.80 -13.59
N ASP A 66 -7.07 -12.58 -14.87
CA ASP A 66 -5.78 -12.89 -15.53
C ASP A 66 -4.89 -11.65 -15.78
N GLN A 67 -5.24 -10.50 -15.20
CA GLN A 67 -4.48 -9.25 -15.33
C GLN A 67 -3.30 -9.19 -14.34
N PRO A 68 -2.13 -8.64 -14.74
CA PRO A 68 -1.07 -8.35 -13.80
C PRO A 68 -1.51 -7.28 -12.80
N GLN A 69 -1.39 -7.57 -11.51
CA GLN A 69 -1.66 -6.63 -10.42
C GLN A 69 -0.69 -5.45 -10.46
N GLY A 70 -1.20 -4.25 -10.22
CA GLY A 70 -0.38 -3.03 -10.10
C GLY A 70 0.41 -2.99 -8.78
N ILE A 71 1.41 -2.12 -8.72
CA ILE A 71 2.20 -1.94 -7.48
C ILE A 71 1.31 -1.45 -6.33
N ASP A 72 0.33 -0.57 -6.58
CA ASP A 72 -0.60 -0.09 -5.57
C ASP A 72 -1.44 -1.23 -5.00
N GLU A 73 -2.01 -2.07 -5.85
CA GLU A 73 -2.82 -3.22 -5.42
C GLU A 73 -2.01 -4.18 -4.54
N LEU A 74 -0.77 -4.49 -4.94
CA LEU A 74 0.13 -5.30 -4.14
C LEU A 74 0.45 -4.65 -2.79
N MET A 75 0.76 -3.36 -2.76
CA MET A 75 1.10 -2.64 -1.53
C MET A 75 -0.10 -2.53 -0.59
N LEU A 76 -1.27 -2.15 -1.09
CA LEU A 76 -2.48 -2.00 -0.29
C LEU A 76 -3.00 -3.35 0.21
N GLY A 77 -2.99 -4.37 -0.65
CA GLY A 77 -3.34 -5.75 -0.27
C GLY A 77 -2.42 -6.28 0.82
N LEU A 78 -1.09 -6.10 0.68
CA LEU A 78 -0.09 -6.48 1.69
C LEU A 78 -0.44 -5.91 3.08
N VAL A 79 -0.79 -4.62 3.13
CA VAL A 79 -1.15 -3.94 4.38
C VAL A 79 -2.46 -4.44 4.94
N GLN A 80 -3.49 -4.62 4.11
CA GLN A 80 -4.78 -5.13 4.58
C GLN A 80 -4.64 -6.52 5.20
N TYR A 81 -3.93 -7.44 4.55
CA TYR A 81 -3.70 -8.78 5.10
C TYR A 81 -2.90 -8.73 6.40
N ARG A 82 -1.84 -7.91 6.44
CA ARG A 82 -1.01 -7.81 7.62
C ARG A 82 -1.73 -7.14 8.80
N ALA A 83 -2.53 -6.10 8.56
CA ALA A 83 -3.35 -5.43 9.57
C ALA A 83 -4.39 -6.39 10.17
N MET A 84 -5.02 -7.21 9.33
CA MET A 84 -5.96 -8.25 9.78
C MET A 84 -5.26 -9.28 10.67
N VAL A 85 -4.09 -9.79 10.24
CA VAL A 85 -3.30 -10.70 11.08
C VAL A 85 -2.88 -10.04 12.39
N PHE A 86 -2.42 -8.78 12.35
CA PHE A 86 -2.02 -8.04 13.54
C PHE A 86 -3.17 -7.96 14.56
N ALA A 87 -4.39 -7.69 14.09
CA ALA A 87 -5.56 -7.70 14.96
C ALA A 87 -5.76 -9.06 15.64
N PHE A 88 -5.67 -10.16 14.89
CA PHE A 88 -5.78 -11.52 15.44
C PHE A 88 -4.66 -11.88 16.42
N GLU A 89 -3.44 -11.38 16.22
CA GLU A 89 -2.33 -11.58 17.17
C GLU A 89 -2.55 -10.89 18.52
N LYS A 90 -3.22 -9.73 18.51
CA LYS A 90 -3.39 -8.89 19.70
C LYS A 90 -4.64 -9.25 20.51
N VAL A 91 -5.70 -9.70 19.84
CA VAL A 91 -6.96 -10.04 20.51
C VAL A 91 -6.90 -11.46 21.06
N LYS A 92 -6.89 -11.58 22.38
CA LYS A 92 -7.06 -12.86 23.06
C LYS A 92 -8.53 -13.21 23.10
N SER A 93 -8.96 -14.08 22.18
CA SER A 93 -10.33 -14.57 22.19
C SER A 93 -10.52 -15.71 23.20
N GLU A 94 -11.67 -15.71 23.89
CA GLU A 94 -12.08 -16.79 24.81
C GLU A 94 -12.13 -18.15 24.10
N ASN A 95 -12.61 -18.15 22.85
CA ASN A 95 -12.67 -19.35 22.02
C ASN A 95 -11.29 -19.73 21.46
N SER A 96 -10.37 -18.76 21.34
CA SER A 96 -9.01 -18.93 20.81
C SER A 96 -9.01 -19.70 19.47
N PRO A 97 -9.78 -19.26 18.45
CA PRO A 97 -9.97 -20.02 17.22
C PRO A 97 -8.64 -20.29 16.50
N PHE A 98 -7.71 -19.33 16.52
CA PHE A 98 -6.39 -19.47 15.92
C PHE A 98 -5.46 -20.48 16.62
N ASP A 99 -5.71 -20.81 17.89
CA ASP A 99 -4.94 -21.81 18.63
C ASP A 99 -5.58 -23.19 18.61
N LYS A 100 -6.90 -23.27 18.47
CA LYS A 100 -7.66 -24.51 18.63
C LYS A 100 -8.16 -25.09 17.31
N LEU A 101 -8.44 -24.27 16.31
CA LEU A 101 -9.10 -24.70 15.09
C LEU A 101 -8.10 -24.79 13.92
N PRO A 102 -7.94 -25.97 13.28
CA PRO A 102 -7.01 -26.16 12.17
C PRO A 102 -7.22 -25.18 11.00
N PHE A 103 -8.47 -24.83 10.71
CA PHE A 103 -8.81 -23.86 9.66
C PHE A 103 -8.13 -22.50 9.89
N PHE A 104 -8.27 -21.94 11.09
CA PHE A 104 -7.70 -20.64 11.44
C PHE A 104 -6.18 -20.67 11.52
N LYS A 105 -5.58 -21.78 11.96
CA LYS A 105 -4.12 -22.00 11.88
C LYS A 105 -3.60 -21.96 10.46
N MET A 106 -4.24 -22.70 9.55
CA MET A 106 -3.88 -22.69 8.13
C MET A 106 -4.03 -21.29 7.53
N TRP A 107 -5.04 -20.55 7.96
CA TRP A 107 -5.27 -19.19 7.49
C TRP A 107 -4.12 -18.23 7.87
N ILE A 108 -3.66 -18.22 9.13
CA ILE A 108 -2.52 -17.39 9.57
C ILE A 108 -1.22 -17.80 8.84
N VAL A 109 -0.95 -19.10 8.72
CA VAL A 109 0.25 -19.58 8.02
C VAL A 109 0.22 -19.16 6.55
N SER A 110 -0.94 -19.30 5.90
CA SER A 110 -1.14 -18.87 4.51
C SER A 110 -1.00 -17.36 4.35
N ALA A 111 -1.47 -16.57 5.33
CA ALA A 111 -1.28 -15.13 5.34
C ALA A 111 0.22 -14.75 5.42
N GLY A 112 1.02 -15.47 6.22
CA GLY A 112 2.47 -15.28 6.30
C GLY A 112 3.15 -15.56 4.96
N TYR A 113 2.75 -16.64 4.28
CA TYR A 113 3.27 -16.95 2.93
C TYR A 113 2.85 -15.90 1.90
N LEU A 114 1.61 -15.43 1.95
CA LEU A 114 1.08 -14.40 1.07
C LEU A 114 1.86 -13.08 1.24
N VAL A 115 2.04 -12.62 2.47
CA VAL A 115 2.82 -11.41 2.81
C VAL A 115 4.25 -11.52 2.27
N ALA A 116 4.94 -12.64 2.55
CA ALA A 116 6.30 -12.85 2.05
C ALA A 116 6.37 -12.95 0.52
N THR A 117 5.34 -13.51 -0.12
CA THR A 117 5.24 -13.58 -1.58
C THR A 117 5.05 -12.20 -2.19
N ILE A 118 4.18 -11.36 -1.63
CA ILE A 118 3.97 -9.99 -2.11
C ILE A 118 5.24 -9.16 -1.93
N ILE A 119 5.92 -9.24 -0.78
CA ILE A 119 7.25 -8.62 -0.59
C ILE A 119 8.24 -9.09 -1.68
N GLY A 120 8.23 -10.39 -1.98
CA GLY A 120 9.04 -10.97 -3.05
C GLY A 120 8.68 -10.45 -4.46
N LYS A 121 7.40 -10.21 -4.76
CA LYS A 121 6.94 -9.61 -6.02
C LYS A 121 7.40 -8.15 -6.14
N LEU A 122 7.18 -7.35 -5.09
CA LEU A 122 7.54 -5.93 -5.04
C LEU A 122 9.05 -5.69 -5.17
N THR A 123 9.86 -6.66 -4.73
CA THR A 123 11.32 -6.57 -4.73
C THR A 123 11.98 -7.40 -5.83
N ASN A 124 11.20 -7.94 -6.76
CA ASN A 124 11.72 -8.82 -7.81
C ASN A 124 12.76 -8.10 -8.69
N LYS A 125 13.79 -8.85 -9.08
CA LYS A 125 14.95 -8.38 -9.84
C LYS A 125 14.77 -8.57 -11.35
N ASP A 126 13.79 -9.35 -11.78
CA ASP A 126 13.51 -9.54 -13.21
C ASP A 126 13.15 -8.19 -13.84
N ASN A 127 13.86 -7.79 -14.88
CA ASN A 127 13.64 -6.50 -15.55
C ASN A 127 12.34 -6.50 -16.38
N ARG A 128 11.73 -7.66 -16.58
CA ARG A 128 10.42 -7.82 -17.25
C ARG A 128 9.26 -7.58 -16.28
N ASP A 129 9.53 -7.57 -14.98
CA ASP A 129 8.50 -7.41 -13.96
C ASP A 129 8.32 -5.94 -13.57
N ASN A 130 7.05 -5.57 -13.39
CA ASN A 130 6.63 -4.26 -12.93
C ASN A 130 6.64 -4.22 -11.40
N SER A 131 7.83 -4.40 -10.81
CA SER A 131 8.04 -4.39 -9.37
C SER A 131 8.29 -2.97 -8.85
N LEU A 132 8.04 -2.75 -7.55
CA LEU A 132 8.39 -1.50 -6.88
C LEU A 132 9.89 -1.18 -7.02
N LYS A 133 10.73 -2.23 -7.03
CA LYS A 133 12.16 -2.11 -7.28
C LYS A 133 12.49 -1.65 -8.69
N SER A 134 11.83 -2.17 -9.72
CA SER A 134 12.08 -1.74 -11.11
C SER A 134 11.60 -0.31 -11.33
N ALA A 135 10.44 0.05 -10.76
CA ALA A 135 9.94 1.43 -10.68
C ALA A 135 10.95 2.38 -10.02
N TRP A 136 11.44 2.04 -8.82
CA TRP A 136 12.46 2.84 -8.15
C TRP A 136 13.72 2.99 -8.99
N LYS A 137 14.25 1.90 -9.56
CA LYS A 137 15.48 1.93 -10.38
C LYS A 137 15.35 2.87 -11.58
N LYS A 138 14.16 2.97 -12.19
CA LYS A 138 13.92 3.82 -13.36
C LYS A 138 13.69 5.28 -12.99
N CYS A 139 13.06 5.55 -11.85
CA CYS A 139 12.65 6.88 -11.41
C CYS A 139 13.61 7.55 -10.40
N ASN A 140 14.54 6.82 -9.79
CA ASN A 140 15.31 7.30 -8.63
C ASN A 140 16.09 8.60 -8.89
N GLN A 141 16.62 8.81 -10.09
CA GLN A 141 17.42 9.99 -10.41
C GLN A 141 16.53 11.23 -10.56
N ALA A 142 15.40 11.11 -11.25
CA ALA A 142 14.41 12.17 -11.36
C ALA A 142 13.81 12.53 -9.98
N ILE A 143 13.55 11.51 -9.13
CA ILE A 143 13.13 11.73 -7.74
C ILE A 143 14.17 12.53 -6.96
N LYS A 144 15.45 12.18 -7.09
CA LYS A 144 16.55 12.93 -6.45
C LYS A 144 16.56 14.39 -6.88
N GLU A 145 16.44 14.64 -8.18
CA GLU A 145 16.46 15.99 -8.76
C GLU A 145 15.23 16.81 -8.37
N SER A 146 14.07 16.17 -8.17
CA SER A 146 12.82 16.82 -7.78
C SER A 146 12.82 17.37 -6.35
N GLY A 147 13.72 16.91 -5.48
CA GLY A 147 13.77 17.31 -4.08
C GLY A 147 12.58 16.83 -3.23
N VAL A 148 11.82 15.83 -3.68
CA VAL A 148 10.70 15.24 -2.89
C VAL A 148 11.16 14.68 -1.54
N ILE A 149 12.41 14.20 -1.47
CA ILE A 149 13.08 13.71 -0.27
C ILE A 149 14.50 14.28 -0.17
N SER A 150 15.11 14.24 1.02
CA SER A 150 16.51 14.66 1.19
C SER A 150 17.48 13.73 0.44
N THR A 151 18.66 14.24 0.12
CA THR A 151 19.69 13.45 -0.58
C THR A 151 20.17 12.26 0.27
N GLU A 152 20.22 12.44 1.59
CA GLU A 152 20.58 11.42 2.56
C GLU A 152 19.55 10.28 2.58
N GLU A 153 18.26 10.63 2.60
CA GLU A 153 17.18 9.65 2.57
C GLU A 153 17.14 8.92 1.23
N TRP A 154 17.28 9.65 0.12
CA TRP A 154 17.39 9.06 -1.21
C TRP A 154 18.52 8.02 -1.28
N LYS A 155 19.71 8.37 -0.77
CA LYS A 155 20.87 7.46 -0.75
C LYS A 155 20.59 6.22 0.11
N LYS A 156 19.92 6.39 1.26
CA LYS A 156 19.54 5.26 2.13
C LYS A 156 18.55 4.32 1.43
N LEU A 157 17.48 4.86 0.83
CA LEU A 157 16.48 4.08 0.09
C LEU A 157 17.08 3.38 -1.13
N ASP A 158 17.90 4.08 -1.90
CA ASP A 158 18.59 3.51 -3.07
C ASP A 158 19.52 2.36 -2.65
N ASN A 159 20.24 2.51 -1.53
CA ASN A 159 21.06 1.44 -1.00
C ASN A 159 20.21 0.21 -0.62
N LEU A 160 19.12 0.39 0.12
CA LEU A 160 18.25 -0.71 0.57
C LEU A 160 17.58 -1.45 -0.60
N ILE A 161 17.05 -0.72 -1.59
CA ILE A 161 16.25 -1.30 -2.68
C ILE A 161 17.11 -1.77 -3.85
N ARG A 162 18.03 -0.93 -4.33
CA ARG A 162 18.72 -1.17 -5.60
C ARG A 162 19.90 -2.13 -5.46
N THR A 163 20.68 -2.04 -4.38
CA THR A 163 21.96 -2.77 -4.28
C THR A 163 21.83 -4.27 -4.02
N ASN A 164 20.61 -4.80 -3.94
CA ASN A 164 20.31 -6.22 -3.64
C ASN A 164 20.82 -6.70 -2.28
N THR A 165 21.28 -5.82 -1.40
CA THR A 165 21.86 -6.18 -0.12
C THR A 165 20.83 -6.45 0.97
N TYR A 166 19.72 -5.68 0.97
CA TYR A 166 18.69 -5.81 2.00
C TYR A 166 17.64 -6.88 1.66
N PHE A 167 17.05 -6.84 0.46
CA PHE A 167 16.07 -7.85 0.03
C PHE A 167 16.77 -9.08 -0.55
N SER A 168 17.50 -9.79 0.33
CA SER A 168 18.22 -11.05 0.06
C SER A 168 17.88 -12.10 1.13
N ASN A 169 18.35 -13.34 0.95
CA ASN A 169 18.16 -14.42 1.93
C ASN A 169 18.85 -14.16 3.28
N GLU A 170 19.90 -13.34 3.26
CA GLU A 170 20.72 -13.02 4.43
C GLU A 170 20.05 -11.93 5.28
N SER A 171 19.54 -10.90 4.62
CA SER A 171 19.09 -9.66 5.26
C SER A 171 17.57 -9.57 5.43
N SER A 172 16.77 -10.06 4.48
CA SER A 172 15.30 -10.02 4.57
C SER A 172 14.75 -11.39 4.98
N LYS A 173 14.07 -11.42 6.13
CA LYS A 173 13.44 -12.64 6.63
C LYS A 173 12.25 -13.06 5.78
N ALA A 174 11.54 -12.12 5.17
CA ALA A 174 10.48 -12.41 4.21
C ALA A 174 11.02 -13.16 2.97
N ILE A 175 12.11 -12.66 2.37
CA ILE A 175 12.73 -13.28 1.20
C ILE A 175 13.29 -14.66 1.55
N ARG A 176 13.98 -14.77 2.69
CA ARG A 176 14.48 -16.05 3.18
C ARG A 176 13.36 -17.06 3.39
N PHE A 177 12.25 -16.64 4.00
CA PHE A 177 11.10 -17.51 4.24
C PHE A 177 10.50 -18.01 2.93
N ARG A 178 10.18 -17.10 2.00
CA ARG A 178 9.65 -17.45 0.68
C ARG A 178 10.52 -18.48 -0.04
N ASN A 179 11.83 -18.22 -0.12
CA ASN A 179 12.75 -19.07 -0.87
C ASN A 179 12.92 -20.45 -0.20
N LYS A 180 13.00 -20.51 1.14
CA LYS A 180 13.10 -21.77 1.89
C LYS A 180 11.84 -22.62 1.80
N THR A 181 10.66 -22.00 1.76
CA THR A 181 9.39 -22.73 1.62
C THR A 181 9.26 -23.42 0.26
N ILE A 182 9.92 -22.89 -0.77
CA ILE A 182 9.93 -23.47 -2.13
C ILE A 182 11.10 -24.46 -2.30
N ALA A 183 12.18 -24.30 -1.53
CA ALA A 183 13.35 -25.16 -1.62
C ALA A 183 13.06 -26.56 -1.05
N HIS A 184 13.05 -27.57 -1.93
CA HIS A 184 12.99 -28.97 -1.51
C HIS A 184 14.27 -29.32 -0.75
N ASN A 185 14.12 -29.85 0.48
CA ASN A 185 15.18 -30.30 1.40
C ASN A 185 15.86 -29.25 2.29
N GLU A 186 15.25 -28.07 2.50
CA GLU A 186 15.72 -27.13 3.51
C GLU A 186 14.85 -27.12 4.76
N ALA A 187 15.48 -26.89 5.92
CA ALA A 187 14.75 -26.67 7.17
C ALA A 187 13.86 -25.43 7.03
N THR A 188 12.59 -25.59 7.39
CA THR A 188 11.60 -24.51 7.41
C THR A 188 12.07 -23.41 8.35
N PHE A 189 12.15 -22.19 7.83
CA PHE A 189 12.39 -20.98 8.62
C PHE A 189 11.04 -20.29 8.79
N ILE A 190 10.68 -19.85 10.00
CA ILE A 190 9.44 -19.10 10.23
C ILE A 190 9.83 -17.71 10.77
N PRO A 191 9.60 -16.63 10.01
CA PRO A 191 9.90 -15.27 10.47
C PRO A 191 8.91 -14.86 11.57
N SER A 192 9.35 -13.98 12.48
CA SER A 192 8.40 -13.27 13.32
C SER A 192 7.68 -12.21 12.50
N TRP A 193 6.47 -11.83 12.90
CA TRP A 193 5.74 -10.77 12.21
C TRP A 193 6.44 -9.42 12.28
N SER A 194 7.18 -9.13 13.35
CA SER A 194 8.05 -7.95 13.45
C SER A 194 9.18 -7.95 12.41
N ASP A 195 9.69 -9.12 12.01
CA ASP A 195 10.67 -9.18 10.93
C ASP A 195 10.04 -8.76 9.60
N LEU A 196 8.79 -9.17 9.35
CA LEU A 196 8.04 -8.79 8.15
C LEU A 196 7.67 -7.30 8.17
N ASP A 197 7.31 -6.75 9.34
CA ASP A 197 6.98 -5.33 9.51
C ASP A 197 8.17 -4.42 9.15
N ASN A 198 9.41 -4.82 9.46
CA ASN A 198 10.60 -4.08 9.04
C ASN A 198 10.74 -4.00 7.51
N ASP A 199 10.49 -5.11 6.82
CA ASP A 199 10.51 -5.17 5.37
C ASP A 199 9.38 -4.31 4.77
N ILE A 200 8.17 -4.41 5.32
CA ILE A 200 7.00 -3.62 4.92
C ILE A 200 7.28 -2.13 5.10
N LYS A 201 7.87 -1.70 6.21
CA LYS A 201 8.19 -0.29 6.49
C LYS A 201 9.09 0.32 5.42
N ILE A 202 10.10 -0.42 4.95
CA ILE A 202 10.99 0.05 3.88
C ILE A 202 10.21 0.17 2.57
N LEU A 203 9.41 -0.84 2.22
CA LEU A 203 8.59 -0.82 0.99
C LEU A 203 7.54 0.29 1.03
N ALA A 204 6.87 0.49 2.16
CA ALA A 204 5.90 1.55 2.42
C ALA A 204 6.49 2.92 2.10
N ARG A 205 7.74 3.14 2.51
CA ARG A 205 8.43 4.40 2.26
C ARG A 205 8.79 4.59 0.80
N VAL A 206 9.32 3.55 0.15
CA VAL A 206 9.71 3.61 -1.28
C VAL A 206 8.48 3.86 -2.15
N TRP A 207 7.40 3.10 -1.89
CA TRP A 207 6.10 3.28 -2.51
C TRP A 207 5.58 4.70 -2.31
N SER A 208 5.57 5.19 -1.07
CA SER A 208 5.11 6.54 -0.76
C SER A 208 5.87 7.62 -1.53
N VAL A 209 7.19 7.50 -1.67
CA VAL A 209 7.99 8.51 -2.39
C VAL A 209 7.63 8.50 -3.88
N LEU A 210 7.45 7.32 -4.49
CA LEU A 210 7.02 7.18 -5.87
C LEU A 210 5.62 7.78 -6.09
N SER A 211 4.65 7.45 -5.24
CA SER A 211 3.29 7.99 -5.33
C SER A 211 3.24 9.51 -5.15
N ILE A 212 4.01 10.06 -4.21
CA ILE A 212 4.10 11.52 -3.98
C ILE A 212 4.73 12.22 -5.19
N TRP A 213 5.81 11.65 -5.75
CA TRP A 213 6.50 12.23 -6.90
C TRP A 213 5.62 12.25 -8.16
N CYS A 214 4.82 11.21 -8.38
CA CYS A 214 3.81 11.15 -9.44
C CYS A 214 2.54 11.97 -9.17
N ALA A 215 2.42 12.60 -7.99
CA ALA A 215 1.20 13.31 -7.59
C ALA A 215 -0.08 12.46 -7.72
N PHE A 216 0.03 11.15 -7.46
CA PHE A 216 -1.06 10.19 -7.56
C PHE A 216 -1.44 9.68 -6.16
N PRO A 217 -2.18 10.47 -5.35
CA PRO A 217 -2.59 10.06 -4.02
C PRO A 217 -3.72 9.02 -4.09
N GLN A 218 -3.68 8.05 -3.19
CA GLN A 218 -4.72 7.03 -3.05
C GLN A 218 -5.90 7.56 -2.22
N PRO A 219 -7.13 7.63 -2.78
CA PRO A 219 -8.32 7.95 -2.01
C PRO A 219 -8.83 6.71 -1.27
N SER A 220 -9.01 6.81 0.05
CA SER A 220 -9.58 5.74 0.89
C SER A 220 -9.04 4.32 0.57
N PRO A 221 -7.71 4.11 0.65
CA PRO A 221 -7.07 2.89 0.13
C PRO A 221 -7.33 1.62 0.94
N PHE A 222 -7.94 1.73 2.12
CA PHE A 222 -8.16 0.61 3.03
C PHE A 222 -9.65 0.41 3.27
N ASN A 223 -10.06 -0.85 3.27
CA ASN A 223 -11.39 -1.25 3.71
C ASN A 223 -11.59 -0.86 5.18
N ASP A 224 -12.83 -0.57 5.56
CA ASP A 224 -13.14 -0.39 6.97
C ASP A 224 -13.04 -1.73 7.73
N SER A 225 -12.88 -1.66 9.05
CA SER A 225 -12.72 -2.87 9.87
C SER A 225 -13.94 -3.79 9.79
N LYS A 226 -15.15 -3.25 9.58
CA LYS A 226 -16.39 -4.04 9.50
C LYS A 226 -16.39 -4.88 8.23
N GLN A 227 -16.00 -4.31 7.10
CA GLN A 227 -15.83 -5.03 5.85
C GLN A 227 -14.74 -6.09 5.97
N MET A 228 -13.61 -5.77 6.62
CA MET A 228 -12.51 -6.72 6.76
C MET A 228 -12.85 -7.95 7.61
N PHE A 229 -13.66 -7.79 8.65
CA PHE A 229 -14.03 -8.89 9.54
C PHE A 229 -15.44 -9.44 9.30
N SER A 230 -16.09 -9.00 8.22
CA SER A 230 -17.42 -9.49 7.82
C SER A 230 -17.41 -11.01 7.65
N GLY A 231 -18.39 -11.70 8.23
CA GLY A 231 -18.51 -13.15 8.19
C GLY A 231 -17.82 -13.89 9.35
N LEU A 232 -17.13 -13.18 10.25
CA LEU A 232 -16.52 -13.76 11.45
C LEU A 232 -17.39 -13.58 12.71
N GLU A 233 -18.59 -13.02 12.58
CA GLU A 233 -19.46 -12.57 13.69
C GLU A 233 -19.81 -13.71 14.65
N ALA A 234 -19.89 -14.94 14.13
CA ALA A 234 -20.19 -16.12 14.92
C ALA A 234 -19.03 -16.59 15.83
N PHE A 235 -17.80 -16.13 15.60
CA PHE A 235 -16.61 -16.63 16.28
C PHE A 235 -16.09 -15.71 17.38
N PHE A 236 -16.46 -14.43 17.34
CA PHE A 236 -16.02 -13.42 18.30
C PHE A 236 -17.22 -12.69 18.90
N ASN A 237 -17.13 -12.37 20.19
CA ASN A 237 -18.14 -11.54 20.86
C ASN A 237 -17.94 -10.05 20.50
N THR A 238 -18.90 -9.20 20.86
CA THR A 238 -18.88 -7.76 20.54
C THR A 238 -17.61 -7.06 21.04
N ASN A 239 -17.14 -7.38 22.24
CA ASN A 239 -15.93 -6.76 22.80
C ASN A 239 -14.65 -7.22 22.07
N GLU A 240 -14.57 -8.50 21.68
CA GLU A 240 -13.49 -9.01 20.84
C GLU A 240 -13.49 -8.35 19.45
N PHE A 241 -14.66 -8.15 18.84
CA PHE A 241 -14.81 -7.42 17.58
C PHE A 241 -14.36 -5.97 17.64
N ASP A 242 -14.71 -5.27 18.72
CA ASP A 242 -14.26 -3.89 18.94
C ASP A 242 -12.74 -3.83 19.08
N GLN A 243 -12.13 -4.81 19.73
CA GLN A 243 -10.66 -4.90 19.83
C GLN A 243 -10.01 -5.24 18.49
N LEU A 244 -10.60 -6.16 17.71
CA LEU A 244 -10.11 -6.48 16.36
C LEU A 244 -10.11 -5.24 15.48
N SER A 245 -11.21 -4.48 15.51
CA SER A 245 -11.32 -3.21 14.78
C SER A 245 -10.25 -2.21 15.20
N LYS A 246 -10.07 -1.99 16.52
CA LYS A 246 -9.05 -1.07 17.04
C LYS A 246 -7.63 -1.46 16.63
N HIS A 247 -7.28 -2.74 16.70
CA HIS A 247 -5.94 -3.19 16.34
C HIS A 247 -5.70 -3.17 14.83
N TYR A 248 -6.72 -3.47 14.02
CA TYR A 248 -6.66 -3.30 12.58
C TYR A 248 -6.40 -1.84 12.20
N GLU A 249 -7.23 -0.92 12.70
CA GLU A 249 -7.10 0.51 12.44
C GLU A 249 -5.76 1.06 12.96
N HIS A 250 -5.28 0.57 14.10
CA HIS A 250 -3.97 0.93 14.63
C HIS A 250 -2.85 0.55 13.66
N TYR A 251 -2.82 -0.69 13.15
CA TYR A 251 -1.78 -1.11 12.22
C TYR A 251 -1.85 -0.32 10.90
N VAL A 252 -3.06 -0.08 10.38
CA VAL A 252 -3.26 0.77 9.18
C VAL A 252 -2.71 2.18 9.43
N SER A 253 -2.95 2.74 10.63
CA SER A 253 -2.40 4.04 11.02
C SER A 253 -0.87 4.02 11.10
N GLU A 254 -0.27 2.98 11.68
CA GLU A 254 1.20 2.82 11.74
C GLU A 254 1.79 2.74 10.32
N PHE A 255 1.17 1.98 9.41
CA PHE A 255 1.59 1.95 8.01
C PHE A 255 1.52 3.34 7.36
N CYS A 256 0.42 4.07 7.59
CA CYS A 256 0.28 5.42 7.06
C CYS A 256 1.37 6.36 7.60
N GLU A 257 1.77 6.18 8.85
CA GLU A 257 2.89 6.90 9.46
C GLU A 257 4.22 6.50 8.82
N TRP A 258 4.48 5.21 8.58
CA TRP A 258 5.70 4.75 7.90
C TRP A 258 5.84 5.35 6.50
N CYS A 259 4.74 5.54 5.77
CA CYS A 259 4.76 6.23 4.48
C CYS A 259 5.23 7.68 4.62
N ARG A 260 4.93 8.36 5.72
CA ARG A 260 5.26 9.77 5.93
C ARG A 260 6.58 10.00 6.66
N THR A 261 7.10 9.01 7.38
CA THR A 261 8.27 9.20 8.24
C THR A 261 9.58 8.95 7.49
N SER A 262 10.49 9.92 7.52
CA SER A 262 11.81 9.77 6.90
C SER A 262 12.60 8.64 7.55
N LEU A 263 13.19 7.75 6.76
CA LEU A 263 14.03 6.68 7.31
C LEU A 263 15.34 7.20 7.92
N VAL A 264 15.74 8.44 7.66
CA VAL A 264 16.98 9.03 8.19
C VAL A 264 16.68 9.91 9.39
N ALA A 265 15.80 10.90 9.24
CA ALA A 265 15.50 11.86 10.30
C ALA A 265 14.54 11.33 11.36
N GLY A 266 13.70 10.33 11.02
CA GLY A 266 12.61 9.89 11.89
C GLY A 266 11.47 10.90 11.99
N GLU A 267 11.53 12.01 11.24
CA GLU A 267 10.52 13.06 11.25
C GLU A 267 9.42 12.80 10.20
N PRO A 268 8.16 13.13 10.52
CA PRO A 268 7.06 13.03 9.58
C PRO A 268 7.16 14.12 8.50
N GLN A 269 6.92 13.72 7.26
CA GLN A 269 6.84 14.61 6.12
C GLN A 269 5.43 15.20 5.95
N THR A 270 5.38 16.41 5.41
CA THR A 270 4.12 17.12 5.10
C THR A 270 3.34 16.48 3.96
N ARG A 271 4.04 15.88 2.98
CA ARG A 271 3.42 15.21 1.83
C ARG A 271 3.06 13.77 2.17
N SER A 272 1.98 13.28 1.56
CA SER A 272 1.42 11.95 1.81
C SER A 272 1.00 11.29 0.50
N PRO A 273 1.12 9.95 0.37
CA PRO A 273 0.57 9.21 -0.77
C PRO A 273 -0.94 8.97 -0.64
N PHE A 274 -1.59 9.62 0.33
CA PHE A 274 -2.98 9.40 0.69
C PHE A 274 -3.72 10.71 0.59
N LEU A 275 -4.92 10.67 -0.01
CA LEU A 275 -5.78 11.84 -0.05
C LEU A 275 -6.51 11.97 1.30
N SER A 276 -6.27 13.06 2.03
CA SER A 276 -7.01 13.40 3.24
C SER A 276 -8.02 14.49 2.92
N LEU A 277 -9.31 14.16 2.95
CA LEU A 277 -10.38 15.12 2.79
C LEU A 277 -10.67 15.78 4.14
N LYS A 278 -10.40 17.08 4.25
CA LYS A 278 -10.86 17.90 5.39
C LYS A 278 -12.13 18.63 5.01
N VAL A 279 -13.28 18.08 5.40
CA VAL A 279 -14.56 18.78 5.27
C VAL A 279 -14.64 19.87 6.35
N THR A 280 -14.64 21.13 5.95
CA THR A 280 -14.86 22.25 6.87
C THR A 280 -16.27 22.77 6.67
N ILE A 281 -17.16 22.48 7.61
CA ILE A 281 -18.54 22.98 7.57
C ILE A 281 -18.52 24.47 7.93
N LYS A 282 -18.72 25.34 6.94
CA LYS A 282 -18.94 26.78 7.20
C LYS A 282 -20.39 26.96 7.66
N HIS A 283 -20.58 27.27 8.93
CA HIS A 283 -21.86 27.78 9.40
C HIS A 283 -22.03 29.23 8.94
N TYR A 284 -22.98 29.44 8.03
CA TYR A 284 -23.45 30.79 7.73
C TYR A 284 -24.41 31.22 8.85
N PRO A 285 -24.16 32.35 9.53
CA PRO A 285 -25.12 32.87 10.48
C PRO A 285 -26.41 33.25 9.74
N ASN A 286 -27.54 32.78 10.27
CA ASN A 286 -28.87 33.12 9.75
C ASN A 286 -28.98 34.64 9.62
N ARG A 287 -29.23 35.12 8.40
CA ARG A 287 -29.63 36.51 8.17
C ARG A 287 -31.02 36.68 8.80
N VAL A 288 -31.06 37.48 9.87
CA VAL A 288 -32.29 37.99 10.50
C VAL A 288 -33.00 38.93 9.54
#